data_AF-A0A7X7PFH2-F1
#
_entry.id   AF-A0A7X7PFH2-F1
#
_cell.length_a   1.000
_cell.length_b   1.000
_cell.length_c   1.000
_cell.angle_alpha   90.00
_cell.angle_beta   90.00
_cell.angle_gamma   90.00
#
_symmetry.space_group_name_H-M   'P 1'
#
loop_
_entity.id
_entity.type
_entity.pdbx_description
1 polymer ?
#
loop_
_entity_poly.entity_id
_entity_poly.type
_entity_poly.pdbx_seq_one_letter_code
_entity_poly.pdbx_strand_id
1 'polypeptide(L)'
;ICDLDTGASHSALFLRFYERMKTRIQEAGRPDTVRIAGVAGDRLVPAWVLDNVTLTLGETSARLFNMPAYTVAVDSLIERGSDCRLGLDVLSGFNGYIVNLRSMSLLPIAGASDRRLVNEPN
;
A
#
# COMPACT_ATOMS: atom_id res chain seq x y z
N ILE A 1 11.74 2.41 1.33
CA ILE A 1 11.35 1.03 0.93
C ILE A 1 9.85 1.05 0.70
N CYS A 2 9.32 0.35 -0.30
CA CYS A 2 7.88 0.31 -0.54
C CYS A 2 7.37 -1.13 -0.51
N ASP A 3 6.18 -1.31 0.02
CA ASP A 3 5.52 -2.60 0.07
C ASP A 3 4.62 -2.79 -1.14
N LEU A 4 4.74 -3.94 -1.80
CA LEU A 4 3.78 -4.36 -2.82
C LEU A 4 2.55 -4.94 -2.13
N ASP A 5 1.40 -4.31 -2.31
CA ASP A 5 0.12 -4.71 -1.72
C ASP A 5 -0.88 -5.01 -2.84
N THR A 6 -0.99 -6.29 -3.19
CA THR A 6 -1.94 -6.75 -4.22
C THR A 6 -3.40 -6.63 -3.80
N GLY A 7 -3.68 -6.31 -2.52
CA GLY A 7 -5.02 -6.04 -2.01
C GLY A 7 -5.41 -4.55 -2.10
N ALA A 8 -4.47 -3.66 -2.41
CA ALA A 8 -4.72 -2.24 -2.54
C ALA A 8 -4.96 -1.84 -4.01
N SER A 9 -6.08 -1.19 -4.28
CA SER A 9 -6.39 -0.68 -5.62
C SER A 9 -5.46 0.46 -6.06
N HIS A 10 -4.95 1.24 -5.10
CA HIS A 10 -4.15 2.44 -5.36
C HIS A 10 -2.88 2.47 -4.53
N SER A 11 -1.85 3.09 -5.11
CA SER A 11 -0.57 3.35 -4.46
C SER A 11 -0.62 4.63 -3.63
N ALA A 12 0.20 4.70 -2.57
CA ALA A 12 0.25 5.86 -1.69
C ALA A 12 1.62 6.02 -1.04
N LEU A 13 2.04 7.27 -0.81
CA LEU A 13 3.22 7.62 -0.02
C LEU A 13 2.81 7.84 1.44
N PHE A 14 3.57 7.27 2.37
CA PHE A 14 3.29 7.36 3.80
C PHE A 14 3.91 8.59 4.45
N LEU A 15 3.48 8.88 5.68
CA LEU A 15 3.86 10.08 6.43
C LEU A 15 5.37 10.29 6.48
N ARG A 16 6.15 9.22 6.73
CA ARG A 16 7.61 9.32 6.81
C ARG A 16 8.25 9.77 5.50
N PHE A 17 7.71 9.34 4.36
CA PHE A 17 8.18 9.81 3.06
C PHE A 17 7.77 11.26 2.84
N TYR A 18 6.53 11.60 3.17
CA TYR A 18 6.04 12.98 3.09
C TYR A 18 6.91 13.94 3.88
N GLU A 19 7.20 13.66 5.15
CA GLU A 19 8.02 14.55 6.00
C GLU A 19 9.43 14.75 5.42
N ARG A 20 10.03 13.69 4.87
CA ARG A 20 11.37 13.76 4.25
C ARG A 20 11.38 14.55 2.94
N MET A 21 10.30 14.49 2.17
CA MET A 21 10.20 15.06 0.82
C MET A 21 9.23 16.24 0.75
N LYS A 22 8.88 16.82 1.91
CA LYS A 22 7.74 17.72 2.10
C LYS A 22 7.70 18.84 1.08
N THR A 23 8.78 19.60 0.96
CA THR A 23 8.88 20.72 0.02
C THR A 23 8.59 20.28 -1.42
N ARG A 24 9.21 19.19 -1.89
CA ARG A 24 9.01 18.71 -3.27
C ARG A 24 7.59 18.21 -3.51
N ILE A 25 6.98 17.55 -2.52
CA ILE A 25 5.59 17.09 -2.63
C ILE A 25 4.62 18.28 -2.66
N GLN A 26 4.88 19.29 -1.84
CA GLN A 26 4.06 20.51 -1.80
C GLN A 26 4.19 21.34 -3.08
N GLU A 27 5.36 21.33 -3.72
CA GLU A 27 5.59 21.99 -5.01
C GLU A 27 4.95 21.25 -6.19
N ALA A 28 4.91 19.92 -6.15
CA ALA A 28 4.45 19.07 -7.26
C ALA A 28 3.00 18.59 -7.14
N GLY A 29 2.36 18.84 -6.00
CA GLY A 29 1.02 18.34 -5.71
C GLY A 29 0.05 19.42 -5.26
N ARG A 30 -1.13 18.99 -4.82
CA ARG A 30 -2.14 19.85 -4.20
C ARG A 30 -2.61 19.27 -2.87
N PRO A 31 -3.00 20.10 -1.89
CA PRO A 31 -3.63 19.59 -0.68
C PRO A 31 -5.01 19.02 -1.03
N ASP A 32 -5.35 17.88 -0.43
CA ASP A 32 -6.64 17.21 -0.60
C ASP A 32 -7.00 16.36 0.62
N THR A 33 -8.21 15.81 0.64
CA THR A 33 -8.65 14.79 1.59
C THR A 33 -9.06 13.54 0.84
N VAL A 34 -8.36 12.44 1.10
CA VAL A 34 -8.57 11.17 0.38
C VAL A 34 -9.29 10.16 1.26
N ARG A 35 -10.15 9.35 0.62
CA ARG A 35 -10.84 8.25 1.29
C ARG A 35 -9.98 7.01 1.26
N ILE A 36 -9.74 6.43 2.43
CA ILE A 36 -9.08 5.12 2.57
C ILE A 36 -10.14 4.14 3.07
N ALA A 37 -10.30 3.03 2.37
CA ALA A 37 -11.18 1.94 2.76
C ALA A 37 -10.35 0.66 2.93
N GLY A 38 -10.61 -0.08 4.00
CA GLY A 38 -9.96 -1.37 4.26
C GLY A 38 -10.72 -2.19 5.29
N VAL A 39 -10.09 -3.24 5.81
CA VAL A 39 -10.71 -4.15 6.79
C VAL A 39 -11.15 -3.42 8.08
N ALA A 40 -10.45 -2.35 8.45
CA ALA A 40 -10.76 -1.54 9.63
C ALA A 40 -11.83 -0.46 9.40
N GLY A 41 -12.51 -0.45 8.24
CA GLY A 41 -13.52 0.54 7.87
C GLY A 41 -13.02 1.59 6.89
N ASP A 42 -13.85 2.61 6.66
CA ASP A 42 -13.55 3.74 5.79
C ASP A 42 -13.31 5.02 6.61
N ARG A 43 -12.38 5.86 6.12
CA ARG A 43 -12.13 7.18 6.70
C ARG A 43 -11.53 8.13 5.69
N LEU A 44 -11.69 9.41 5.99
CA LEU A 44 -11.08 10.51 5.27
C LEU A 44 -9.74 10.88 5.92
N VAL A 45 -8.72 11.09 5.10
CA VAL A 45 -7.35 11.35 5.54
C VAL A 45 -6.78 12.55 4.79
N PRO A 46 -6.17 13.53 5.48
CA PRO A 46 -5.49 14.64 4.81
C PRO A 46 -4.26 14.13 4.05
N ALA A 47 -4.09 14.63 2.84
CA ALA A 47 -2.99 14.26 1.96
C ALA A 47 -2.56 15.42 1.06
N TRP A 48 -1.39 15.27 0.47
CA TRP A 48 -1.02 15.97 -0.76
C TRP A 48 -1.15 15.00 -1.92
N VAL A 49 -1.91 15.36 -2.95
CA VAL A 49 -2.14 14.53 -4.13
C VAL A 49 -1.22 14.98 -5.24
N LEU A 50 -0.36 14.06 -5.69
CA LEU A 50 0.53 14.24 -6.82
C LEU A 50 -0.23 13.86 -8.10
N ASP A 51 -0.37 14.81 -9.02
CA ASP A 51 -1.13 14.60 -10.27
C ASP A 51 -0.52 13.52 -11.15
N ASN A 52 0.81 13.42 -11.13
CA ASN A 52 1.54 12.56 -12.02
C ASN A 52 2.86 12.12 -11.37
N VAL A 53 2.99 10.81 -11.14
CA VAL A 53 4.19 10.18 -10.60
C VAL A 53 4.65 9.12 -11.57
N THR A 54 5.91 9.19 -11.99
CA THR A 54 6.55 8.10 -12.74
C THR A 54 7.30 7.22 -11.76
N LEU A 55 6.90 5.96 -11.68
CA LEU A 55 7.61 4.92 -10.93
C LEU A 55 8.38 4.05 -11.90
N THR A 56 9.63 3.73 -11.58
CA THR A 56 10.47 2.86 -12.39
C THR A 56 10.86 1.63 -11.58
N LEU A 57 10.56 0.45 -12.10
CA LEU A 57 10.94 -0.85 -11.55
C LEU A 57 11.77 -1.60 -12.61
N GLY A 58 13.07 -1.68 -12.39
CA GLY A 58 14.01 -2.19 -13.41
C GLY A 58 14.00 -1.29 -14.64
N GLU A 59 13.72 -1.86 -15.81
CA GLU A 59 13.65 -1.15 -17.10
C GLU A 59 12.23 -0.65 -17.42
N THR A 60 11.24 -0.97 -16.58
CA THR A 60 9.85 -0.63 -16.85
C THR A 60 9.40 0.55 -15.99
N SER A 61 8.66 1.47 -16.61
CA SER A 61 8.07 2.61 -15.92
C SER A 61 6.54 2.55 -15.96
N ALA A 62 5.92 2.83 -14.81
CA ALA A 62 4.48 3.02 -14.67
C ALA A 62 4.20 4.49 -14.35
N ARG A 63 3.18 5.06 -15.00
CA ARG A 63 2.72 6.42 -14.72
C ARG A 63 1.46 6.33 -13.86
N LEU A 64 1.58 6.83 -12.64
CA LEU A 64 0.50 6.92 -11.67
C LEU A 64 -0.11 8.31 -11.69
N PHE A 65 -1.43 8.37 -11.57
CA PHE A 65 -2.17 9.61 -11.48
C PHE A 65 -2.86 9.71 -10.13
N ASN A 66 -2.94 10.93 -9.60
CA ASN A 66 -3.58 11.21 -8.31
C ASN A 66 -3.02 10.39 -7.15
N MET A 67 -1.69 10.23 -7.08
CA MET A 67 -1.05 9.46 -6.01
C MET A 67 -1.05 10.27 -4.70
N PRO A 68 -1.73 9.81 -3.63
CA PRO A 68 -1.73 10.52 -2.36
C PRO A 68 -0.42 10.34 -1.60
N ALA A 69 0.02 11.42 -0.94
CA ALA A 69 1.03 11.43 0.10
C ALA A 69 0.38 11.84 1.42
N TYR A 70 0.23 10.90 2.35
CA TYR A 70 -0.47 11.15 3.60
C TYR A 70 0.33 12.07 4.51
N THR A 71 -0.37 13.03 5.13
CA THR A 71 0.23 13.95 6.11
C THR A 71 -0.03 13.52 7.55
N VAL A 72 -0.62 12.34 7.74
CA VAL A 72 -0.85 11.69 9.03
C VAL A 72 -0.59 10.20 8.89
N ALA A 73 -0.28 9.52 9.99
CA ALA A 73 -0.13 8.07 9.99
C ALA A 73 -1.49 7.40 9.76
N VAL A 74 -1.56 6.57 8.73
CA VAL A 74 -2.72 5.76 8.37
C VAL A 74 -2.59 4.34 8.94
N ASP A 75 -1.41 3.75 8.95
CA ASP A 75 -1.23 2.44 9.60
C ASP A 75 0.13 2.38 10.29
N SER A 76 0.11 2.52 11.61
CA SER A 76 1.33 2.54 12.41
C SER A 76 2.13 1.24 12.40
N LEU A 77 1.57 0.10 11.96
CA LEU A 77 2.32 -1.15 11.83
C LEU A 77 3.00 -1.22 10.47
N ILE A 78 2.28 -0.85 9.40
CA ILE A 78 2.81 -0.85 8.03
C ILE A 78 3.86 0.26 7.86
N GLU A 79 3.62 1.45 8.41
CA GLU A 79 4.49 2.62 8.22
C GLU A 79 5.84 2.54 8.95
N ARG A 80 6.02 1.61 9.91
CA ARG A 80 7.29 1.50 10.65
C ARG A 80 8.47 1.08 9.77
N GLY A 81 8.22 0.28 8.74
CA GLY A 81 9.25 -0.24 7.84
C GLY A 81 9.24 0.37 6.44
N SER A 82 8.18 1.08 6.09
CA SER A 82 7.84 1.39 4.70
C SER A 82 7.60 2.87 4.48
N ASP A 83 8.02 3.35 3.32
CA ASP A 83 7.81 4.71 2.83
C ASP A 83 6.56 4.80 1.95
N CYS A 84 6.13 3.69 1.34
CA CYS A 84 5.00 3.70 0.43
C CYS A 84 4.36 2.33 0.25
N ARG A 85 3.14 2.34 -0.24
CA ARG A 85 2.42 1.16 -0.74
C ARG A 85 2.32 1.25 -2.25
N LEU A 86 2.65 0.16 -2.94
CA LEU A 86 2.44 -0.03 -4.36
C LEU A 86 1.22 -0.93 -4.55
N GLY A 87 0.15 -0.38 -5.10
CA GLY A 87 -1.10 -1.06 -5.37
C GLY A 87 -1.17 -1.64 -6.78
N LEU A 88 -2.38 -2.10 -7.13
CA LEU A 88 -2.69 -2.63 -8.45
C LEU A 88 -2.60 -1.58 -9.57
N ASP A 89 -2.68 -0.29 -9.25
CA ASP A 89 -2.48 0.81 -10.21
C ASP A 89 -1.05 0.90 -10.75
N VAL A 90 -0.05 0.46 -9.99
CA VAL A 90 1.30 0.25 -10.54
C VAL A 90 1.29 -0.96 -11.46
N LEU A 91 0.72 -2.07 -10.96
CA LEU A 91 0.74 -3.36 -11.65
C LEU A 91 0.01 -3.32 -13.00
N SER A 92 -1.06 -2.54 -13.10
CA SER A 92 -1.81 -2.33 -14.35
C SER A 92 -1.01 -1.56 -15.40
N GLY A 93 0.03 -0.83 -14.99
CA GLY A 93 0.99 -0.18 -15.89
C GLY A 93 1.98 -1.15 -16.54
N PHE A 94 2.05 -2.40 -16.08
CA PHE A 94 2.90 -3.44 -16.68
C PHE A 94 2.04 -4.35 -17.57
N ASN A 95 2.64 -4.91 -18.63
CA ASN A 95 1.96 -5.83 -19.57
C ASN A 95 1.45 -7.14 -18.93
N GLY A 96 1.83 -7.40 -17.67
CA GLY A 96 1.43 -8.55 -16.89
C GLY A 96 2.35 -8.73 -15.69
N TYR A 97 1.88 -9.45 -14.67
CA TYR A 97 2.67 -9.83 -13.50
C TYR A 97 2.35 -11.25 -13.06
N ILE A 98 3.32 -11.91 -12.43
CA ILE A 98 3.19 -13.27 -11.90
C ILE A 98 3.53 -13.24 -10.42
N VAL A 99 2.62 -13.76 -9.59
CA VAL A 99 2.90 -14.02 -8.18
C VAL A 99 3.47 -15.44 -8.08
N ASN A 100 4.78 -15.56 -7.93
CA ASN A 100 5.45 -16.85 -7.77
C ASN A 100 5.50 -17.27 -6.29
N LEU A 101 4.58 -18.16 -5.91
CA LEU A 101 4.50 -18.68 -4.55
C LEU A 101 5.59 -19.70 -4.19
N ARG A 102 6.31 -20.27 -5.18
CA ARG A 102 7.31 -21.33 -4.94
C ARG A 102 8.48 -20.85 -4.08
N SER A 103 8.78 -19.56 -4.13
CA SER A 103 9.87 -18.92 -3.38
C SER A 103 9.35 -18.07 -2.22
N MET A 104 8.04 -18.08 -1.93
CA MET A 104 7.46 -17.38 -0.80
C MET A 104 7.35 -18.31 0.40
N SER A 105 7.92 -17.87 1.53
CA SER A 105 7.70 -18.54 2.82
C SER A 105 6.46 -17.97 3.47
N LEU A 106 5.40 -18.78 3.58
CA LEU A 106 4.26 -18.46 4.42
C LEU A 106 4.65 -18.76 5.87
N LEU A 107 4.82 -17.70 6.67
CA LEU A 107 5.00 -17.86 8.10
C LEU A 107 3.62 -17.99 8.75
N PRO A 108 3.30 -19.11 9.42
CA PRO A 108 2.06 -19.22 10.16
C PRO A 108 2.07 -18.19 11.29
N ILE A 109 1.05 -17.33 11.33
CA ILE A 109 0.80 -16.47 12.49
C ILE A 109 0.25 -17.40 13.59
N ALA A 110 1.04 -17.62 14.63
CA ALA A 110 0.60 -18.36 15.81
C ALA A 110 -0.62 -17.66 16.41
N GLY A 111 -1.80 -18.24 16.24
CA GLY A 111 -3.07 -17.64 16.67
C GLY A 111 -4.33 -18.35 16.17
N ALA A 112 -4.24 -19.15 15.10
CA ALA A 112 -5.31 -20.08 14.75
C ALA A 112 -5.23 -21.32 15.65
N SER A 113 -5.70 -21.19 16.90
CA SER A 113 -5.96 -22.34 17.76
C SER A 113 -6.92 -23.28 17.05
N ASP A 114 -6.39 -24.45 16.68
CA ASP A 114 -7.06 -25.67 16.25
C ASP A 114 -8.33 -25.94 17.07
N ARG A 115 -9.49 -25.45 16.60
CA ARG A 115 -10.78 -26.01 17.02
C ARG A 115 -11.03 -27.22 16.14
N ARG A 116 -10.41 -28.35 16.50
CA ARG A 116 -10.92 -29.65 16.10
C ARG A 116 -12.36 -29.72 16.54
N LEU A 117 -13.27 -29.78 15.56
CA LEU A 117 -14.59 -30.34 15.74
C LEU A 117 -14.36 -31.79 16.17
N VAL A 118 -14.49 -32.04 17.48
CA VAL A 118 -14.60 -33.38 18.02
C VAL A 118 -15.94 -33.91 17.52
N ASN A 119 -15.89 -34.76 16.49
CA ASN A 119 -16.97 -35.69 16.19
C ASN A 119 -16.96 -36.73 17.32
N GLU A 120 -17.93 -36.66 18.23
CA GLU A 120 -18.31 -37.84 19.00
C GLU A 120 -19.56 -38.46 18.35
N PRO A 121 -19.52 -39.74 17.95
CA PRO A 121 -20.70 -40.47 17.52
C PRO A 121 -21.44 -41.07 18.71
N ASN A 122 -22.77 -40.87 18.72
CA ASN A 122 -23.85 -41.55 19.45
C ASN A 122 -23.66 -41.92 20.94
#